data_AF-L7K0G1-F1
#
_entry.id   AF-L7K0G1-F1
#
_cell.length_a   1.000
_cell.length_b   1.000
_cell.length_c   1.000
_cell.angle_alpha   90.00
_cell.angle_beta   90.00
_cell.angle_gamma   90.00
#
_symmetry.space_group_name_H-M   'P 1'
#
loop_
_entity.id
_entity.type
_entity.pdbx_description
1 polymer ?
#
loop_
_entity_poly.entity_id
_entity_poly.type
_entity_poly.pdbx_seq_one_letter_code
_entity_poly.pdbx_strand_id
1 'polypeptide(L)'
;VFVAINSEEVLKKQQEIKQEKSIILQLYKNCCKSFKNDILHYKIRNKENIEFYKKCKEYFLIKFMILHSYDELVKSINMRLIVFDEKLFLYLLEKVIDSSDIVRARKMLTFARKRCYFDKKYYELKERYKRMCKRARRFDLYE
;
A
#
# COMPACT_ATOMS: atom_id res chain seq x y z
N VAL A 1 7.47 -14.50 -38.12
CA VAL A 1 6.18 -15.02 -38.61
C VAL A 1 5.08 -14.10 -38.08
N PHE A 2 4.35 -13.41 -38.96
CA PHE A 2 3.20 -12.59 -38.56
C PHE A 2 2.00 -13.52 -38.36
N VAL A 3 1.53 -13.64 -37.12
CA VAL A 3 0.33 -14.41 -36.79
C VAL A 3 -0.89 -13.52 -37.01
N ALA A 4 -1.89 -14.02 -37.74
CA ALA A 4 -3.13 -13.29 -37.95
C ALA A 4 -3.82 -12.97 -36.61
N ILE A 5 -4.32 -11.75 -36.46
CA ILE A 5 -5.01 -11.25 -35.25
C ILE A 5 -6.23 -12.14 -34.90
N ASN A 6 -6.85 -12.75 -35.90
CA ASN A 6 -8.02 -13.62 -35.76
C ASN A 6 -7.69 -15.13 -35.67
N SER A 7 -6.42 -15.49 -35.47
CA SER A 7 -6.08 -16.90 -35.24
C SER A 7 -6.70 -17.40 -33.92
N GLU A 8 -7.11 -18.66 -33.88
CA GLU A 8 -7.72 -19.27 -32.69
C GLU A 8 -6.83 -19.16 -31.45
N GLU A 9 -5.51 -19.24 -31.63
CA GLU A 9 -4.53 -19.10 -30.56
C GLU A 9 -4.53 -17.69 -29.94
N VAL A 10 -4.60 -16.64 -30.77
CA VAL A 10 -4.69 -15.26 -30.30
C VAL A 10 -6.01 -15.02 -29.57
N LEU A 11 -7.12 -15.55 -30.08
CA LEU A 11 -8.44 -15.45 -29.45
C LEU A 11 -8.49 -16.16 -28.09
N LYS A 12 -7.94 -17.38 -27.99
CA LYS A 12 -7.81 -18.12 -26.72
C LYS A 12 -6.98 -17.34 -25.69
N LYS A 13 -5.81 -16.84 -26.09
CA LYS A 13 -4.95 -16.03 -25.21
C LYS A 13 -5.67 -14.77 -24.71
N GLN A 14 -6.41 -14.08 -25.57
CA GLN A 14 -7.20 -12.91 -25.17
C GLN A 14 -8.31 -13.27 -24.16
N GLN A 15 -8.96 -14.43 -24.33
CA GLN A 15 -9.95 -14.92 -23.38
C GLN A 15 -9.32 -15.22 -22.02
N GLU A 16 -8.17 -15.91 -21.98
CA GLU A 16 -7.43 -16.20 -20.74
C GLU A 16 -7.03 -14.92 -20.00
N ILE A 17 -6.52 -13.91 -20.72
CA ILE A 17 -6.18 -12.60 -20.14
C ILE A 17 -7.42 -11.95 -19.53
N LYS A 18 -8.56 -11.95 -20.23
CA LYS A 18 -9.83 -11.38 -19.74
C LYS A 18 -10.36 -12.13 -18.52
N GLN A 19 -10.29 -13.46 -18.53
CA GLN A 19 -10.72 -14.29 -17.41
C GLN A 19 -9.88 -14.02 -16.16
N GLU A 20 -8.54 -14.00 -16.27
CA GLU A 20 -7.67 -13.67 -15.15
C GLU A 20 -7.93 -12.25 -14.62
N LYS A 21 -8.12 -11.28 -15.51
CA LYS A 21 -8.48 -9.90 -15.11
C LYS A 21 -9.77 -9.87 -14.30
N SER A 22 -10.78 -10.65 -14.69
CA SER A 22 -12.04 -10.81 -13.94
C SER A 22 -11.80 -11.40 -12.55
N ILE A 23 -10.97 -12.45 -12.44
CA ILE A 23 -10.59 -13.08 -11.18
C ILE A 23 -9.91 -12.06 -10.25
N ILE A 24 -8.92 -11.31 -10.74
CA ILE A 24 -8.22 -10.28 -9.97
C ILE A 24 -9.22 -9.23 -9.46
N LEU A 25 -10.15 -8.78 -10.31
CA LEU A 25 -11.16 -7.79 -9.92
C LEU A 25 -12.12 -8.34 -8.87
N GLN A 26 -12.53 -9.61 -8.97
CA GLN A 26 -13.40 -10.26 -8.00
C GLN A 26 -12.69 -10.42 -6.65
N LEU A 27 -11.41 -10.85 -6.66
CA LEU A 27 -10.59 -10.92 -5.46
C LEU A 27 -10.47 -9.54 -4.81
N TYR A 28 -10.17 -8.49 -5.58
CA TYR A 28 -10.12 -7.12 -5.08
C TYR A 28 -11.43 -6.68 -4.42
N LYS A 29 -12.58 -6.91 -5.08
CA LYS A 29 -13.90 -6.57 -4.55
C LYS A 29 -14.20 -7.32 -3.25
N ASN A 30 -13.86 -8.61 -3.18
CA ASN A 30 -14.06 -9.43 -1.99
C ASN A 30 -13.17 -8.99 -0.83
N CYS A 31 -11.89 -8.71 -1.10
CA CYS A 31 -10.97 -8.17 -0.11
C CYS A 31 -11.45 -6.81 0.40
N CYS A 32 -12.00 -5.96 -0.48
CA CYS A 32 -12.56 -4.66 -0.10
C CYS A 32 -13.84 -4.74 0.77
N LYS A 33 -14.56 -5.85 0.74
CA LYS A 33 -15.79 -6.10 1.52
C LYS A 33 -15.50 -6.81 2.84
N SER A 34 -14.61 -7.81 2.81
CA SER A 34 -14.35 -8.73 3.92
C SER A 34 -13.04 -8.47 4.65
N PHE A 35 -12.19 -7.58 4.12
CA PHE A 35 -10.82 -7.31 4.58
C PHE A 35 -9.92 -8.54 4.66
N LYS A 36 -10.28 -9.62 3.95
CA LYS A 36 -9.39 -10.75 3.70
C LYS A 36 -8.25 -10.32 2.78
N ASN A 37 -7.11 -10.99 2.93
CA ASN A 37 -5.86 -10.65 2.25
C ASN A 37 -5.58 -11.51 1.01
N ASP A 38 -6.60 -12.19 0.47
CA ASP A 38 -6.46 -13.18 -0.61
C ASP A 38 -5.77 -12.61 -1.84
N ILE A 39 -6.04 -11.33 -2.17
CA ILE A 39 -5.39 -10.66 -3.29
C ILE A 39 -3.87 -10.55 -3.13
N LEU A 40 -3.34 -10.48 -1.90
CA LEU A 40 -1.90 -10.36 -1.65
C LEU A 40 -1.14 -11.64 -2.04
N HIS A 41 -1.83 -12.79 -2.11
CA HIS A 41 -1.26 -14.12 -2.34
C HIS A 41 -1.54 -14.67 -3.75
N TYR A 42 -2.34 -13.97 -4.55
CA TYR A 42 -2.67 -14.41 -5.90
C TYR A 42 -1.43 -14.43 -6.82
N LYS A 43 -1.20 -15.56 -7.49
CA LYS A 43 -0.13 -15.74 -8.45
C LYS A 43 -0.63 -15.44 -9.87
N ILE A 44 -0.15 -14.34 -10.44
CA ILE A 44 -0.46 -13.94 -11.81
C ILE A 44 0.17 -14.91 -12.81
N ARG A 45 -0.59 -15.28 -13.83
CA ARG A 45 -0.21 -16.14 -14.94
C ARG A 45 0.06 -15.33 -16.20
N ASN A 46 -0.74 -14.31 -16.52
CA ASN A 46 -0.55 -13.49 -17.73
C ASN A 46 0.18 -12.18 -17.43
N LYS A 47 1.25 -11.90 -18.19
CA LYS A 47 2.10 -10.71 -18.00
C LYS A 47 1.33 -9.41 -18.23
N GLU A 48 0.35 -9.46 -19.11
CA GLU A 48 -0.54 -8.37 -19.49
C GLU A 48 -1.38 -7.85 -18.30
N ASN A 49 -1.63 -8.70 -17.30
CA ASN A 49 -2.39 -8.36 -16.10
C ASN A 49 -1.53 -7.92 -14.90
N ILE A 50 -0.20 -7.94 -15.01
CA ILE A 50 0.72 -7.62 -13.90
C ILE A 50 0.45 -6.22 -13.34
N GLU A 51 0.37 -5.23 -14.22
CA GLU A 51 0.19 -3.83 -13.81
C GLU A 51 -1.18 -3.60 -13.17
N PHE A 52 -2.21 -4.24 -13.71
CA PHE A 52 -3.56 -4.17 -13.16
C PHE A 52 -3.61 -4.77 -11.74
N TYR A 53 -3.00 -5.94 -11.56
CA TYR A 53 -2.90 -6.58 -10.25
C TYR A 53 -2.13 -5.72 -9.23
N LYS A 54 -0.99 -5.14 -9.63
CA LYS A 54 -0.20 -4.25 -8.75
C LYS A 54 -1.05 -3.10 -8.22
N LYS A 55 -1.80 -2.44 -9.11
CA LYS A 55 -2.72 -1.35 -8.73
C LYS A 55 -3.80 -1.83 -7.77
N CYS A 56 -4.46 -2.97 -8.04
CA CYS A 56 -5.46 -3.52 -7.13
C CYS A 56 -4.88 -3.85 -5.75
N LYS A 57 -3.66 -4.38 -5.70
CA LYS A 57 -2.94 -4.67 -4.46
C LYS A 57 -2.61 -3.39 -3.68
N GLU A 58 -2.04 -2.39 -4.34
CA GLU A 58 -1.73 -1.08 -3.73
C GLU A 58 -3.00 -0.41 -3.16
N TYR A 59 -4.08 -0.34 -3.95
CA TYR A 59 -5.34 0.26 -3.49
C TYR A 59 -5.93 -0.49 -2.29
N PHE A 60 -5.89 -1.83 -2.31
CA PHE A 60 -6.33 -2.62 -1.18
C PHE A 60 -5.50 -2.31 0.08
N LEU A 61 -4.17 -2.26 -0.03
CA LEU A 61 -3.28 -1.95 1.10
C LEU A 61 -3.53 -0.54 1.64
N ILE A 62 -3.70 0.46 0.77
CA ILE A 62 -4.03 1.83 1.19
C ILE A 62 -5.39 1.86 1.91
N LYS A 63 -6.41 1.21 1.35
CA LYS A 63 -7.73 1.14 1.98
C LYS A 63 -7.67 0.45 3.34
N PHE A 64 -6.93 -0.64 3.44
CA PHE A 64 -6.74 -1.36 4.70
C PHE A 64 -6.02 -0.47 5.73
N MET A 65 -4.95 0.21 5.33
CA MET A 65 -4.22 1.19 6.16
C MET A 65 -5.13 2.30 6.67
N ILE A 66 -6.04 2.83 5.86
CA ILE A 66 -6.95 3.89 6.29
C ILE A 66 -7.90 3.37 7.38
N LEU A 67 -8.47 2.19 7.17
CA LEU A 67 -9.59 1.69 7.98
C LEU A 67 -9.20 0.94 9.27
N HIS A 68 -8.01 0.34 9.32
CA HIS A 68 -7.60 -0.49 10.45
C HIS A 68 -6.54 0.22 11.27
N SER A 69 -6.43 -0.05 12.57
CA SER A 69 -5.36 0.46 13.42
C SER A 69 -3.97 -0.03 12.96
N TYR A 70 -2.90 0.62 13.43
CA TYR A 70 -1.54 0.18 13.14
C TYR A 70 -1.29 -1.26 13.62
N ASP A 71 -1.78 -1.61 14.83
CA ASP A 71 -1.54 -2.92 15.42
C ASP A 71 -2.29 -4.04 14.67
N GLU A 72 -3.52 -3.78 14.21
CA GLU A 72 -4.25 -4.71 13.34
C GLU A 72 -3.55 -4.93 12.00
N LEU A 73 -2.98 -3.85 11.45
CA LEU A 73 -2.25 -3.91 10.20
C LEU A 73 -0.98 -4.77 10.32
N VAL A 74 -0.20 -4.60 11.40
CA VAL A 74 0.99 -5.41 11.66
C VAL A 74 0.65 -6.89 11.87
N LYS A 75 -0.52 -7.20 12.45
CA LYS A 75 -1.00 -8.59 12.64
C LYS A 75 -1.50 -9.23 11.35
N SER A 76 -2.12 -8.44 10.47
CA SER A 76 -2.84 -8.98 9.30
C SER A 76 -1.98 -8.99 8.04
N ILE A 77 -1.07 -8.02 7.88
CA ILE A 77 -0.33 -7.79 6.65
C ILE A 77 1.17 -7.93 6.90
N ASN A 78 1.85 -8.63 6.00
CA ASN A 78 3.30 -8.66 5.99
C ASN A 78 3.86 -7.25 5.71
N MET A 79 4.45 -6.62 6.72
CA MET A 79 4.98 -5.27 6.66
C MET A 79 6.02 -5.04 5.55
N ARG A 80 6.72 -6.09 5.09
CA ARG A 80 7.64 -5.96 3.96
C ARG A 80 6.94 -5.47 2.69
N LEU A 81 5.66 -5.81 2.50
CA LEU A 81 4.86 -5.35 1.36
C LEU A 81 4.64 -3.83 1.36
N ILE A 82 4.74 -3.19 2.52
CA ILE A 82 4.52 -1.75 2.70
C ILE A 82 5.87 -1.03 2.77
N VAL A 83 6.83 -1.57 3.52
CA VAL A 83 8.08 -0.87 3.87
C VAL A 83 9.02 -0.65 2.67
N PHE A 84 8.98 -1.53 1.66
CA PHE A 84 9.82 -1.38 0.47
C PHE A 84 9.22 -0.48 -0.60
N ASP A 85 7.93 -0.14 -0.49
CA ASP A 85 7.25 0.78 -1.39
C ASP A 85 7.18 2.17 -0.74
N GLU A 86 7.83 3.16 -1.37
CA GLU A 86 7.90 4.52 -0.83
C GLU A 86 6.51 5.11 -0.56
N LYS A 87 5.56 4.95 -1.49
CA LYS A 87 4.23 5.54 -1.37
C LYS A 87 3.47 4.90 -0.22
N LEU A 88 3.44 3.56 -0.17
CA LEU A 88 2.74 2.83 0.89
C LEU A 88 3.36 3.13 2.26
N PHE A 89 4.69 3.19 2.36
CA PHE A 89 5.38 3.53 3.59
C PHE A 89 5.01 4.93 4.09
N LEU A 90 4.95 5.93 3.21
CA LEU A 90 4.61 7.29 3.60
C LEU A 90 3.14 7.41 4.03
N TYR A 91 2.21 6.63 3.46
CA TYR A 91 0.85 6.52 3.98
C TYR A 91 0.80 5.90 5.39
N LEU A 92 1.60 4.86 5.63
CA LEU A 92 1.69 4.28 6.97
C LEU A 92 2.27 5.28 7.99
N LEU A 93 3.31 6.03 7.60
CA LEU A 93 3.90 7.07 8.45
C LEU A 93 2.88 8.17 8.77
N GLU A 94 2.11 8.61 7.79
CA GLU A 94 1.02 9.57 7.99
C GLU A 94 0.05 9.11 9.06
N LYS A 95 -0.42 7.87 8.96
CA LYS A 95 -1.30 7.26 9.97
C LYS A 95 -0.68 7.25 11.37
N VAL A 96 0.61 6.92 11.48
CA VAL A 96 1.31 6.93 12.77
C VAL A 96 1.41 8.34 13.34
N ILE A 97 1.68 9.35 12.51
CA ILE A 97 1.66 10.76 12.91
C ILE A 97 0.25 11.19 13.36
N ASP A 98 -0.79 10.76 12.66
CA ASP A 98 -2.19 11.05 13.02
C ASP A 98 -2.57 10.45 14.38
N SER A 99 -2.07 9.25 14.69
CA SER A 99 -2.23 8.62 16.01
C SER A 99 -1.41 9.27 17.12
N SER A 100 -0.65 10.32 16.83
CA SER A 100 0.22 11.04 17.77
C SER A 100 1.30 10.18 18.45
N ASP A 101 1.67 9.03 17.86
CA ASP A 101 2.75 8.18 18.36
C ASP A 101 4.13 8.75 17.96
N ILE A 102 4.65 9.64 18.80
CA ILE A 102 5.87 10.41 18.55
C ILE A 102 7.09 9.50 18.37
N VAL A 103 7.22 8.46 19.21
CA VAL A 103 8.39 7.57 19.21
C VAL A 103 8.43 6.78 17.90
N ARG A 104 7.29 6.21 17.50
CA ARG A 104 7.20 5.42 16.26
C ARG A 104 7.35 6.32 15.03
N ALA A 105 6.70 7.49 15.01
CA ALA A 105 6.84 8.46 13.92
C ALA A 105 8.31 8.87 13.72
N ARG A 106 9.06 9.13 14.80
CA ARG A 106 10.50 9.45 14.74
C ARG A 106 11.30 8.31 14.11
N LYS A 107 11.06 7.07 14.54
CA LYS A 107 11.74 5.89 13.99
C LYS A 107 11.46 5.73 12.50
N MET A 108 10.20 5.90 12.09
CA MET A 108 9.79 5.80 10.69
C MET A 108 10.35 6.93 9.82
N LEU A 109 10.37 8.19 10.29
CA LEU A 109 11.04 9.29 9.59
C LEU A 109 12.54 9.05 9.41
N THR A 110 13.19 8.49 10.43
CA THR A 110 14.60 8.11 10.36
C THR A 110 14.83 7.02 9.30
N PHE A 111 13.93 6.04 9.24
CA PHE A 111 13.96 5.00 8.22
C PHE A 111 13.76 5.56 6.80
N ALA A 112 12.75 6.41 6.58
CA ALA A 112 12.52 7.08 5.30
C ALA A 112 13.75 7.86 4.83
N ARG A 113 14.40 8.60 5.75
CA ARG A 113 15.65 9.30 5.45
C ARG A 113 16.77 8.36 5.02
N LYS A 114 16.94 7.22 5.69
CA LYS A 114 17.96 6.20 5.33
C LYS A 114 17.67 5.54 3.97
N ARG A 115 16.40 5.46 3.58
CA ARG A 115 15.95 4.92 2.28
C ARG A 115 15.85 5.96 1.18
N CYS A 116 16.17 7.21 1.47
CA CYS A 116 16.07 8.34 0.53
C CYS A 116 14.65 8.59 0.00
N TYR A 117 13.61 8.35 0.80
CA TYR A 117 12.23 8.70 0.47
C TYR A 117 12.01 10.20 0.68
N PHE A 118 12.42 11.00 -0.30
CA PHE A 118 12.47 12.46 -0.24
C PHE A 118 11.46 13.14 -1.16
N ASP A 119 10.25 12.60 -1.24
CA ASP A 119 9.16 13.23 -1.97
C ASP A 119 8.52 14.40 -1.19
N LYS A 120 7.58 15.08 -1.86
CA LYS A 120 6.81 16.18 -1.25
C LYS A 120 6.09 15.73 0.03
N LYS A 121 5.50 14.54 0.03
CA LYS A 121 4.72 14.01 1.15
C LYS A 121 5.60 13.77 2.38
N TYR A 122 6.82 13.26 2.20
CA TYR A 122 7.78 13.09 3.27
C TYR A 122 8.09 14.42 3.97
N TYR A 123 8.33 15.50 3.22
CA TYR A 123 8.60 16.82 3.81
C TYR A 123 7.38 17.37 4.56
N GLU A 124 6.19 17.21 4.00
CA GLU A 124 4.93 17.58 4.68
C GLU A 124 4.76 16.82 6.00
N LEU A 125 5.00 15.50 6.01
CA LEU A 125 4.93 14.66 7.21
C LEU A 125 6.00 15.04 8.25
N LYS A 126 7.21 15.38 7.80
CA LYS A 126 8.28 15.86 8.68
C LYS A 126 7.91 17.16 9.40
N GLU A 127 7.28 18.10 8.70
CA GLU A 127 6.81 19.36 9.32
C GLU A 127 5.62 19.13 10.26
N ARG A 128 4.70 18.23 9.91
CA ARG A 128 3.61 17.81 10.81
C ARG A 128 4.16 17.19 12.10
N TYR A 129 5.13 16.29 12.00
CA TYR A 129 5.82 15.71 13.15
C TYR A 129 6.50 16.78 14.04
N LYS A 130 7.21 17.75 13.45
CA LYS A 130 7.81 18.86 14.22
C LYS A 130 6.76 19.64 15.02
N ARG A 131 5.61 19.95 14.41
CA ARG A 131 4.51 20.65 15.08
C ARG A 131 3.93 19.83 16.24
N MET A 132 3.74 18.53 16.03
CA MET A 132 3.32 17.59 17.07
C MET A 132 4.29 17.59 18.26
N CYS A 133 5.61 17.45 18.04
CA CYS A 133 6.60 17.49 19.11
C CYS A 133 6.68 18.84 19.85
N LYS A 134 6.36 19.95 19.18
CA LYS A 134 6.29 21.27 19.84
C LYS A 134 5.09 21.36 20.76
N ARG A 135 3.95 20.77 20.37
CA ARG A 135 2.74 20.73 21.21
C ARG A 135 2.96 19.86 22.45
N ALA A 136 3.49 18.64 22.29
CA ALA A 136 3.77 17.74 23.41
C ALA A 136 4.68 18.40 24.46
N ARG A 137 5.80 19.00 24.04
CA ARG A 137 6.70 19.74 24.94
C ARG A 137 6.08 20.93 25.65
N ARG A 138 5.02 21.53 25.10
CA ARG A 138 4.29 22.59 25.81
C ARG A 138 3.42 22.01 26.91
N PHE A 139 2.81 20.85 26.72
CA PHE A 139 2.02 20.18 27.76
C PHE A 139 2.89 19.71 28.93
N ASP A 140 4.07 19.15 28.68
CA ASP A 140 5.03 18.74 29.73
C ASP A 140 5.57 19.90 30.59
N LEU A 141 5.32 21.16 30.20
CA LEU A 141 5.72 22.36 30.96
C LEU A 141 4.59 22.94 31.84
N TYR A 142 3.39 22.37 31.77
CA TYR A 142 2.21 22.79 32.55
C TYR A 142 1.62 21.67 33.43
N GLU A 143 2.32 20.53 33.55
CA GLU A 143 2.12 19.51 34.60
C GLU A 143 3.23 19.61 35.65
#